data_AF-A0A7X3Z9B5-F1
#
_entry.id   AF-A0A7X3Z9B5-F1
#
_cell.length_a   1.000
_cell.length_b   1.000
_cell.length_c   1.000
_cell.angle_alpha   90.00
_cell.angle_beta   90.00
_cell.angle_gamma   90.00
#
_symmetry.space_group_name_H-M   'P 1'
#
loop_
_entity.id
_entity.type
_entity.pdbx_description
1 polymer ?
#
loop_
_entity_poly.entity_id
_entity_poly.type
_entity_poly.pdbx_seq_one_letter_code
_entity_poly.pdbx_strand_id
1 'polypeptide(L)'
;MSKEYLKKATLTSTSDAADVRDTVQGMLDAIRVGRDTTAMEFAAKFDRYEGNVIVTPAEIEAACAEVPDRLKDDIRFAHDNVRRFAEAQKGTLHDMELEVVPGLVAGQKAIPVSAAGCYVPGGRYSHVASAIMTVTTAKVAGCRHVVAASPPRPDQGIAPAVAYAAHLAGADTILAIGGVQAVASMAFGLFGLPRASILVGPGNQFVAEAKRILFGEVGIDMFAGPTDSLILADANADPDIVAADLVGQAEHGYNSPVWLVTDDRALAIRVMAIVPDLIADLPEINRGNAEAAWRDYGEVILCQDREEMAASADECA
;
A
#
# COMPACT_ATOMS: atom_id res chain seq x y z
N MET A 1 0.21 -23.05 -27.77
CA MET A 1 0.89 -22.40 -26.63
C MET A 1 1.22 -23.50 -25.64
N SER A 2 2.51 -23.80 -25.46
CA SER A 2 2.99 -24.90 -24.62
C SER A 2 3.71 -24.32 -23.41
N LYS A 3 2.98 -23.57 -22.59
CA LYS A 3 3.48 -23.11 -21.30
C LYS A 3 3.70 -24.33 -20.41
N GLU A 4 4.91 -24.48 -19.89
CA GLU A 4 5.25 -25.53 -18.94
C GLU A 4 5.42 -24.93 -17.55
N TYR A 5 4.60 -25.38 -16.59
CA TYR A 5 4.76 -24.99 -15.20
C TYR A 5 5.80 -25.89 -14.55
N LEU A 6 6.99 -25.35 -14.29
CA LEU A 6 8.06 -26.01 -13.54
C LEU A 6 7.75 -26.01 -12.04
N LYS A 7 7.03 -24.99 -11.59
CA LYS A 7 6.41 -24.89 -10.28
C LYS A 7 5.04 -24.22 -10.45
N LYS A 8 4.01 -24.77 -9.80
CA LYS A 8 2.64 -24.27 -9.87
C LYS A 8 2.10 -24.01 -8.47
N ALA A 9 1.36 -22.93 -8.30
CA ALA A 9 0.71 -22.58 -7.05
C ALA A 9 -0.48 -23.51 -6.79
N THR A 10 -0.76 -23.76 -5.50
CA THR A 10 -1.95 -24.50 -5.06
C THR A 10 -3.06 -23.59 -4.57
N LEU A 11 -2.73 -22.33 -4.26
CA LEU A 11 -3.66 -21.32 -3.78
C LEU A 11 -3.60 -20.08 -4.68
N THR A 12 -4.72 -19.36 -4.73
CA THR A 12 -4.82 -18.04 -5.34
C THR A 12 -5.04 -16.98 -4.27
N SER A 13 -4.79 -15.71 -4.60
CA SER A 13 -4.96 -14.55 -3.72
C SER A 13 -6.36 -14.40 -3.09
N THR A 14 -7.35 -15.16 -3.56
CA THR A 14 -8.76 -15.13 -3.12
C THR A 14 -9.15 -16.24 -2.13
N SER A 15 -8.23 -17.14 -1.76
CA SER A 15 -8.56 -18.39 -1.07
C SER A 15 -9.04 -18.25 0.40
N ASP A 16 -8.89 -17.08 1.04
CA ASP A 16 -9.17 -16.85 2.49
C ASP A 16 -10.24 -15.75 2.78
N ALA A 17 -11.04 -15.32 1.80
CA ALA A 17 -11.80 -14.06 1.90
C ALA A 17 -13.15 -14.06 2.70
N ALA A 18 -13.50 -15.11 3.46
CA ALA A 18 -14.91 -15.38 3.81
C ALA A 18 -15.46 -14.86 5.16
N ASP A 19 -14.67 -14.26 6.07
CA ASP A 19 -15.15 -13.93 7.44
C ASP A 19 -14.99 -12.44 7.86
N VAL A 20 -14.50 -11.59 6.95
CA VAL A 20 -14.09 -10.21 7.32
C VAL A 20 -15.25 -9.20 7.21
N ARG A 21 -16.16 -9.40 6.26
CA ARG A 21 -17.16 -8.40 5.86
C ARG A 21 -18.12 -8.01 6.98
N ASP A 22 -18.77 -8.98 7.61
CA ASP A 22 -19.79 -8.70 8.64
C ASP A 22 -19.18 -8.02 9.86
N THR A 23 -17.96 -8.43 10.24
CA THR A 23 -17.19 -7.80 11.31
C THR A 23 -16.90 -6.33 10.99
N VAL A 24 -16.39 -6.05 9.79
CA VAL A 24 -16.06 -4.67 9.39
C VAL A 24 -17.32 -3.82 9.25
N GLN A 25 -18.41 -4.36 8.68
CA GLN A 25 -19.68 -3.67 8.57
C GLN A 25 -20.21 -3.26 9.96
N GLY A 26 -20.23 -4.20 10.92
CA GLY A 26 -20.66 -3.92 12.29
C GLY A 26 -19.81 -2.85 12.97
N MET A 27 -18.49 -2.86 12.77
CA MET A 27 -17.60 -1.79 13.27
C MET A 27 -17.92 -0.44 12.65
N LEU A 28 -18.08 -0.37 11.32
CA LEU A 28 -18.39 0.88 10.62
C LEU A 28 -19.73 1.47 11.07
N ASP A 29 -20.77 0.64 11.24
CA ASP A 29 -22.08 1.08 11.69
C ASP A 29 -22.05 1.58 13.14
N ALA A 30 -21.31 0.89 14.03
CA ALA A 30 -21.11 1.33 15.40
C ALA A 30 -20.38 2.69 15.45
N ILE A 31 -19.29 2.86 14.69
CA ILE A 31 -18.54 4.11 14.64
C ILE A 31 -19.37 5.24 14.01
N ARG A 32 -20.22 4.93 13.02
CA ARG A 32 -21.09 5.93 12.39
C ARG A 32 -22.04 6.57 13.42
N VAL A 33 -22.55 5.78 14.36
CA VAL A 33 -23.44 6.26 15.45
C VAL A 33 -22.65 6.87 16.60
N GLY A 34 -21.64 6.16 17.10
CA GLY A 34 -20.90 6.53 18.31
C GLY A 34 -19.73 7.50 18.10
N ARG A 35 -19.39 7.80 16.83
CA ARG A 35 -18.41 8.81 16.41
C ARG A 35 -17.05 8.60 17.10
N ASP A 36 -16.42 9.69 17.53
CA ASP A 36 -15.10 9.73 18.17
C ASP A 36 -15.00 8.75 19.35
N THR A 37 -16.05 8.65 20.18
CA THR A 37 -16.08 7.77 21.35
C THR A 37 -15.90 6.30 20.94
N THR A 38 -16.71 5.82 20.00
CA THR A 38 -16.63 4.41 19.57
C THR A 38 -15.38 4.12 18.74
N ALA A 39 -14.88 5.09 17.98
CA ALA A 39 -13.58 4.95 17.32
C ALA A 39 -12.43 4.77 18.35
N MET A 40 -12.46 5.51 19.45
CA MET A 40 -11.48 5.38 20.54
C MET A 40 -11.65 4.07 21.33
N GLU A 41 -12.86 3.55 21.50
CA GLU A 41 -13.09 2.22 22.11
C GLU A 41 -12.42 1.12 21.28
N PHE A 42 -12.56 1.16 19.95
CA PHE A 42 -11.87 0.21 19.07
C PHE A 42 -10.35 0.44 19.06
N ALA A 43 -9.88 1.68 19.07
CA ALA A 43 -8.45 1.99 19.16
C ALA A 43 -7.85 1.45 20.47
N ALA A 44 -8.50 1.65 21.61
CA ALA A 44 -8.07 1.09 22.90
C ALA A 44 -7.99 -0.44 22.86
N LYS A 45 -8.96 -1.10 22.20
CA LYS A 45 -9.00 -2.56 22.06
C LYS A 45 -7.88 -3.11 21.17
N PHE A 46 -7.62 -2.48 20.02
CA PHE A 46 -6.74 -3.05 18.99
C PHE A 46 -5.33 -2.44 18.99
N ASP A 47 -5.24 -1.12 19.14
CA ASP A 47 -3.98 -0.39 19.07
C ASP A 47 -3.28 -0.31 20.45
N ARG A 48 -4.06 -0.33 21.55
CA ARG A 48 -3.59 -0.31 22.95
C ARG A 48 -2.61 0.84 23.22
N TYR A 49 -2.95 2.02 22.70
CA TYR A 49 -2.18 3.24 22.86
C TYR A 49 -3.03 4.27 23.61
N GLU A 50 -2.48 4.83 24.69
CA GLU A 50 -3.19 5.79 25.57
C GLU A 50 -2.84 7.26 25.28
N GLY A 51 -1.93 7.52 24.33
CA GLY A 51 -1.52 8.88 23.98
C GLY A 51 -2.50 9.60 23.05
N ASN A 52 -2.07 10.74 22.50
CA ASN A 52 -2.92 11.57 21.67
C ASN A 52 -3.27 10.88 20.34
N VAL A 53 -4.57 10.82 20.01
CA VAL A 53 -5.03 10.30 18.72
C VAL A 53 -4.65 11.24 17.57
N ILE A 54 -4.74 12.56 17.77
CA ILE A 54 -4.16 13.55 16.86
C ILE A 54 -2.74 13.83 17.35
N VAL A 55 -1.75 13.47 16.55
CA VAL A 55 -0.35 13.71 16.89
C VAL A 55 -0.11 15.23 16.87
N THR A 56 0.32 15.75 18.02
CA THR A 56 0.56 17.17 18.24
C THR A 56 1.84 17.63 17.55
N PRO A 57 2.00 18.94 17.26
CA PRO A 57 3.25 19.47 16.71
C PRO A 57 4.49 19.11 17.55
N ALA A 58 4.37 19.13 18.88
CA ALA A 58 5.47 18.77 19.77
C ALA A 58 5.84 17.28 19.67
N GLU A 59 4.86 16.38 19.53
CA GLU A 59 5.11 14.95 19.31
C GLU A 59 5.73 14.70 17.93
N ILE A 60 5.31 15.44 16.90
CA ILE A 60 5.94 15.38 15.56
C ILE A 60 7.40 15.82 15.64
N GLU A 61 7.70 16.95 16.29
CA GLU A 61 9.07 17.44 16.46
C GLU A 61 9.94 16.45 17.24
N ALA A 62 9.43 15.87 18.33
CA ALA A 62 10.12 14.85 19.10
C ALA A 62 10.41 13.60 18.25
N ALA A 63 9.40 13.09 17.53
CA ALA A 63 9.58 11.97 16.60
C ALA A 63 10.62 12.28 15.52
N CYS A 64 10.58 13.48 14.93
CA CYS A 64 11.57 13.91 13.94
C CYS A 64 13.00 13.94 14.52
N ALA A 65 13.16 14.31 15.79
CA ALA A 65 14.47 14.32 16.46
C ALA A 65 15.05 12.91 16.66
N GLU A 66 14.20 11.89 16.84
CA GLU A 66 14.62 10.49 17.02
C GLU A 66 15.10 9.81 15.73
N VAL A 67 14.70 10.33 14.56
CA VAL A 67 15.09 9.72 13.27
C VAL A 67 16.58 10.02 12.98
N PRO A 68 17.44 9.00 12.76
CA PRO A 68 18.83 9.20 12.40
C PRO A 68 18.98 10.00 11.11
N ASP A 69 20.00 10.86 11.03
CA ASP A 69 20.16 11.77 9.88
C ASP A 69 20.27 11.05 8.55
N ARG A 70 21.00 9.93 8.50
CA ARG A 70 21.07 9.08 7.30
C ARG A 70 19.69 8.62 6.84
N LEU A 71 18.84 8.17 7.78
CA LEU A 71 17.48 7.74 7.44
C LEU A 71 16.63 8.94 6.99
N LYS A 72 16.82 10.13 7.57
CA LYS A 72 16.16 11.34 7.07
C LYS A 72 16.60 11.69 5.64
N ASP A 73 17.88 11.54 5.32
CA ASP A 73 18.41 11.73 3.95
C ASP A 73 17.76 10.74 2.97
N ASP A 74 17.70 9.46 3.32
CA ASP A 74 17.09 8.41 2.49
C ASP A 74 15.58 8.69 2.25
N ILE A 75 14.87 9.11 3.29
CA ILE A 75 13.44 9.49 3.20
C ILE A 75 13.25 10.73 2.32
N ARG A 76 14.10 11.76 2.46
CA ARG A 76 14.06 12.95 1.60
C ARG A 76 14.33 12.61 0.14
N PHE A 77 15.32 11.77 -0.12
CA PHE A 77 15.65 11.32 -1.46
C PHE A 77 14.43 10.63 -2.11
N ALA A 78 13.79 9.70 -1.40
CA ALA A 78 12.58 9.04 -1.89
C ALA A 78 11.43 10.04 -2.13
N HIS A 79 11.17 10.93 -1.17
CA HIS A 79 10.15 11.98 -1.27
C HIS A 79 10.36 12.88 -2.49
N ASP A 80 11.58 13.37 -2.71
CA ASP A 80 11.87 14.30 -3.80
C ASP A 80 11.68 13.65 -5.18
N ASN A 81 12.02 12.38 -5.33
CA ASN A 81 11.77 11.64 -6.56
C ASN A 81 10.27 11.41 -6.81
N VAL A 82 9.52 11.00 -5.78
CA VAL A 82 8.06 10.81 -5.88
C VAL A 82 7.38 12.13 -6.22
N ARG A 83 7.74 13.22 -5.53
CA ARG A 83 7.21 14.56 -5.81
C ARG A 83 7.49 14.98 -7.25
N ARG A 84 8.74 14.85 -7.72
CA ARG A 84 9.13 15.25 -9.08
C ARG A 84 8.30 14.51 -10.14
N PHE A 85 8.09 13.20 -9.95
CA PHE A 85 7.26 12.42 -10.87
C PHE A 85 5.79 12.81 -10.80
N ALA A 86 5.23 12.98 -9.59
CA ALA A 86 3.85 13.43 -9.40
C ALA A 86 3.60 14.81 -10.01
N GLU A 87 4.55 15.75 -9.91
CA GLU A 87 4.49 17.07 -10.53
C GLU A 87 4.51 16.97 -12.06
N ALA A 88 5.37 16.10 -12.61
CA ALA A 88 5.40 15.85 -14.04
C ALA A 88 4.07 15.28 -14.55
N GLN A 89 3.50 14.29 -13.84
CA GLN A 89 2.19 13.71 -14.18
C GLN A 89 1.06 14.74 -14.06
N LYS A 90 1.06 15.57 -13.01
CA LYS A 90 0.10 16.68 -12.90
C LYS A 90 0.27 17.67 -14.06
N GLY A 91 1.50 17.90 -14.50
CA GLY A 91 1.82 18.77 -15.63
C GLY A 91 1.24 18.31 -16.97
N THR A 92 0.85 17.04 -17.12
CA THR A 92 0.15 16.55 -18.32
C THR A 92 -1.36 16.74 -18.27
N LEU A 93 -1.92 17.19 -17.14
CA LEU A 93 -3.34 17.50 -16.99
C LEU A 93 -3.59 18.93 -17.45
N HIS A 94 -4.38 19.09 -18.51
CA HIS A 94 -4.74 20.39 -19.06
C HIS A 94 -6.26 20.54 -19.10
N ASP A 95 -6.74 21.69 -18.64
CA ASP A 95 -8.12 22.09 -18.88
C ASP A 95 -8.33 22.26 -20.39
N MET A 96 -9.48 21.82 -20.89
CA MET A 96 -9.85 21.91 -22.30
C MET A 96 -11.21 22.58 -22.41
N GLU A 97 -11.35 23.46 -23.40
CA GLU A 97 -12.63 24.02 -23.82
C GLU A 97 -12.69 23.98 -25.36
N LEU A 98 -13.85 23.63 -25.90
CA LEU A 98 -14.11 23.49 -27.32
C LEU A 98 -15.53 23.94 -27.65
N GLU A 99 -15.67 24.84 -28.62
CA GLU A 99 -16.95 25.08 -29.29
C GLU A 99 -17.23 23.94 -30.27
N VAL A 100 -18.08 23.01 -29.88
CA VAL A 100 -18.36 21.78 -30.64
C VAL A 100 -19.13 22.11 -31.92
N VAL A 101 -20.10 23.01 -31.78
CA VAL A 101 -20.88 23.64 -32.86
C VAL A 101 -21.17 25.09 -32.46
N PRO A 102 -21.49 25.99 -33.41
CA PRO A 102 -21.74 27.39 -33.10
C PRO A 102 -22.72 27.59 -31.93
N GLY A 103 -22.25 28.23 -30.87
CA GLY A 103 -23.01 28.51 -29.65
C GLY A 103 -23.05 27.40 -28.60
N LEU A 104 -22.42 26.24 -28.84
CA LEU A 104 -22.31 25.14 -27.86
C LEU A 104 -20.85 24.90 -27.48
N VAL A 105 -20.49 25.32 -26.27
CA VAL A 105 -19.15 25.11 -25.69
C VAL A 105 -19.21 23.94 -24.70
N ALA A 106 -18.26 23.01 -24.86
CA ALA A 106 -18.03 21.90 -23.95
C ALA A 106 -16.56 21.87 -23.53
N GLY A 107 -16.24 21.17 -22.43
CA GLY A 107 -14.87 21.14 -21.93
C GLY A 107 -14.66 20.16 -20.79
N GLN A 108 -13.41 20.07 -20.37
CA GLN A 108 -12.95 19.29 -19.22
C GLN A 108 -12.11 20.18 -18.32
N LYS A 109 -12.29 20.01 -17.00
CA LYS A 109 -11.47 20.65 -15.97
C LYS A 109 -11.04 19.65 -14.92
N ALA A 110 -9.76 19.66 -14.57
CA ALA A 110 -9.24 18.86 -13.47
C ALA A 110 -9.30 19.66 -12.16
N ILE A 111 -10.06 19.18 -11.18
CA ILE A 111 -10.22 19.83 -9.88
C ILE A 111 -9.74 18.87 -8.79
N PRO A 112 -8.78 19.25 -7.92
CA PRO A 112 -8.37 18.39 -6.83
C PRO A 112 -9.51 18.19 -5.84
N VAL A 113 -9.53 17.01 -5.23
CA VAL A 113 -10.48 16.71 -4.16
C VAL A 113 -10.23 17.59 -2.94
N SER A 114 -11.27 17.81 -2.13
CA SER A 114 -11.17 18.72 -0.98
C SER A 114 -10.29 18.15 0.13
N ALA A 115 -10.43 16.86 0.44
CA ALA A 115 -9.65 16.18 1.44
C ALA A 115 -9.29 14.75 1.04
N ALA A 116 -8.08 14.30 1.39
CA ALA A 116 -7.61 12.93 1.19
C ALA A 116 -7.27 12.28 2.53
N GLY A 117 -7.78 11.07 2.75
CA GLY A 117 -7.41 10.22 3.87
C GLY A 117 -6.37 9.19 3.43
N CYS A 118 -5.16 9.25 3.99
CA CYS A 118 -4.03 8.41 3.64
C CYS A 118 -3.79 7.42 4.78
N TYR A 119 -4.14 6.14 4.56
CA TYR A 119 -3.81 5.09 5.51
C TYR A 119 -2.37 4.62 5.28
N VAL A 120 -1.58 4.63 6.34
CA VAL A 120 -0.18 4.22 6.35
C VAL A 120 -0.06 2.99 7.25
N PRO A 121 0.20 1.79 6.71
CA PRO A 121 0.37 0.61 7.53
C PRO A 121 1.51 0.76 8.53
N GLY A 122 1.31 0.20 9.72
CA GLY A 122 2.27 0.23 10.81
C GLY A 122 2.20 -1.05 11.65
N GLY A 123 2.76 -0.99 12.85
CA GLY A 123 2.90 -2.17 13.71
C GLY A 123 4.15 -2.97 13.36
N ARG A 124 3.96 -4.10 12.66
CA ARG A 124 5.02 -5.08 12.32
C ARG A 124 6.13 -4.47 11.46
N TYR A 125 5.74 -3.68 10.46
CA TYR A 125 6.66 -2.96 9.57
C TYR A 125 6.30 -1.47 9.57
N SER A 126 7.30 -0.60 9.60
CA SER A 126 7.12 0.85 9.50
C SER A 126 7.15 1.26 8.04
N HIS A 127 5.97 1.40 7.40
CA HIS A 127 5.87 1.68 5.97
C HIS A 127 6.03 3.17 5.65
N VAL A 128 7.25 3.67 5.77
CA VAL A 128 7.62 5.04 5.42
C VAL A 128 7.25 5.37 3.97
N ALA A 129 7.46 4.42 3.04
CA ALA A 129 7.12 4.60 1.64
C ALA A 129 5.62 4.87 1.42
N SER A 130 4.72 4.23 2.18
CA SER A 130 3.28 4.46 2.04
C SER A 130 2.89 5.89 2.41
N ALA A 131 3.49 6.47 3.45
CA ALA A 131 3.28 7.88 3.79
C ALA A 131 3.72 8.80 2.64
N ILE A 132 4.91 8.55 2.09
CA ILE A 132 5.44 9.34 0.96
C ILE A 132 4.51 9.22 -0.26
N MET A 133 4.18 8.00 -0.68
CA MET A 133 3.43 7.76 -1.91
C MET A 133 2.00 8.32 -1.87
N THR A 134 1.35 8.30 -0.71
CA THR A 134 -0.04 8.75 -0.56
C THR A 134 -0.15 10.24 -0.25
N VAL A 135 0.60 10.75 0.73
CA VAL A 135 0.49 12.14 1.17
C VAL A 135 1.08 13.07 0.12
N THR A 136 2.27 12.76 -0.42
CA THR A 136 2.95 13.62 -1.40
C THR A 136 2.10 13.82 -2.65
N THR A 137 1.51 12.75 -3.18
CA THR A 137 0.69 12.83 -4.40
C THR A 137 -0.60 13.63 -4.15
N ALA A 138 -1.23 13.48 -2.99
CA ALA A 138 -2.38 14.29 -2.60
C ALA A 138 -2.03 15.78 -2.48
N LYS A 139 -0.88 16.12 -1.89
CA LYS A 139 -0.41 17.52 -1.80
C LYS A 139 -0.04 18.10 -3.16
N VAL A 140 0.66 17.33 -4.00
CA VAL A 140 0.97 17.75 -5.38
C VAL A 140 -0.30 17.98 -6.18
N ALA A 141 -1.31 17.12 -6.08
CA ALA A 141 -2.61 17.32 -6.72
C ALA A 141 -3.27 18.65 -6.32
N GLY A 142 -3.03 19.11 -5.09
CA GLY A 142 -3.58 20.35 -4.53
C GLY A 142 -4.76 20.11 -3.58
N CYS A 143 -4.81 18.93 -2.93
CA CYS A 143 -5.80 18.66 -1.90
C CYS A 143 -5.65 19.68 -0.76
N ARG A 144 -6.77 20.24 -0.31
CA ARG A 144 -6.75 21.30 0.73
C ARG A 144 -6.41 20.75 2.10
N HIS A 145 -6.78 19.50 2.36
CA HIS A 145 -6.48 18.83 3.62
C HIS A 145 -6.09 17.37 3.37
N VAL A 146 -4.96 16.94 3.93
CA VAL A 146 -4.46 15.57 3.83
C VAL A 146 -4.27 15.03 5.23
N VAL A 147 -4.98 13.95 5.55
CA VAL A 147 -4.85 13.23 6.83
C VAL A 147 -4.00 12.00 6.59
N ALA A 148 -2.98 11.77 7.41
CA ALA A 148 -2.24 10.51 7.44
C ALA A 148 -2.60 9.73 8.71
N ALA A 149 -3.15 8.52 8.59
CA ALA A 149 -3.45 7.67 9.73
C ALA A 149 -2.52 6.46 9.77
N SER A 150 -1.86 6.24 10.90
CA SER A 150 -0.99 5.08 11.11
C SER A 150 -1.29 4.45 12.47
N PRO A 151 -1.36 3.11 12.57
CA PRO A 151 -1.52 2.44 13.85
C PRO A 151 -0.32 2.77 14.76
N PRO A 152 -0.55 3.18 16.01
CA PRO A 152 0.50 3.35 16.99
C PRO A 152 0.96 1.99 17.52
N ARG A 153 2.15 1.97 18.11
CA ARG A 153 2.62 0.88 18.95
C ARG A 153 2.23 1.17 20.42
N PRO A 154 1.92 0.12 21.21
CA PRO A 154 1.70 0.29 22.64
C PRO A 154 2.87 1.06 23.28
N ASP A 155 2.54 2.05 24.11
CA ASP A 155 3.48 2.89 24.87
C ASP A 155 4.48 3.75 24.05
N GLN A 156 4.46 3.66 22.72
CA GLN A 156 5.41 4.36 21.83
C GLN A 156 4.72 5.33 20.87
N GLY A 157 3.47 5.08 20.48
CA GLY A 157 2.79 5.89 19.47
C GLY A 157 3.22 5.50 18.05
N ILE A 158 3.10 6.43 17.09
CA ILE A 158 3.50 6.18 15.70
C ILE A 158 5.01 6.05 15.61
N ALA A 159 5.50 5.13 14.77
CA ALA A 159 6.93 4.98 14.51
C ALA A 159 7.55 6.33 14.05
N PRO A 160 8.67 6.78 14.67
CA PRO A 160 9.23 8.11 14.38
C PRO A 160 9.52 8.40 12.91
N ALA A 161 10.02 7.40 12.17
CA ALA A 161 10.28 7.52 10.74
C ALA A 161 9.00 7.72 9.90
N VAL A 162 7.87 7.14 10.32
CA VAL A 162 6.57 7.32 9.66
C VAL A 162 6.03 8.72 9.94
N ALA A 163 6.12 9.20 11.19
CA ALA A 163 5.73 10.56 11.55
C ALA A 163 6.57 11.60 10.78
N TYR A 164 7.89 11.41 10.72
CA TYR A 164 8.80 12.23 9.93
C TYR A 164 8.42 12.26 8.44
N ALA A 165 8.14 11.09 7.84
CA ALA A 165 7.78 10.99 6.44
C ALA A 165 6.42 11.64 6.12
N ALA A 166 5.41 11.42 6.96
CA ALA A 166 4.10 12.06 6.80
C ALA A 166 4.19 13.58 6.94
N HIS A 167 4.98 14.07 7.91
CA HIS A 167 5.23 15.49 8.10
C HIS A 167 5.97 16.10 6.90
N LEU A 168 7.08 15.48 6.48
CA LEU A 168 7.86 15.91 5.30
C LEU A 168 7.01 15.96 4.03
N ALA A 169 6.16 14.95 3.82
CA ALA A 169 5.25 14.86 2.68
C ALA A 169 4.12 15.89 2.73
N GLY A 170 3.92 16.58 3.85
CA GLY A 170 2.98 17.68 4.01
C GLY A 170 1.60 17.28 4.50
N ALA A 171 1.47 16.21 5.29
CA ALA A 171 0.22 15.88 5.95
C ALA A 171 -0.23 17.03 6.86
N ASP A 172 -1.49 17.44 6.75
CA ASP A 172 -2.07 18.52 7.55
C ASP A 172 -2.46 18.01 8.94
N THR A 173 -2.90 16.75 9.04
CA THR A 173 -3.15 16.06 10.31
C THR A 173 -2.55 14.65 10.28
N ILE A 174 -1.90 14.24 11.37
CA ILE A 174 -1.43 12.87 11.57
C ILE A 174 -2.27 12.23 12.68
N LEU A 175 -2.88 11.08 12.40
CA LEU A 175 -3.64 10.31 13.37
C LEU A 175 -2.87 9.05 13.81
N ALA A 176 -2.73 8.89 15.12
CA ALA A 176 -2.21 7.69 15.78
C ALA A 176 -3.35 6.68 16.01
N ILE A 177 -3.88 6.13 14.93
CA ILE A 177 -5.00 5.17 14.95
C ILE A 177 -4.90 4.20 13.77
N GLY A 178 -5.23 2.93 14.01
CA GLY A 178 -5.14 1.84 13.03
C GLY A 178 -6.47 1.33 12.46
N GLY A 179 -6.39 0.36 11.55
CA GLY A 179 -7.51 -0.52 11.20
C GLY A 179 -8.76 0.17 10.65
N VAL A 180 -9.92 -0.45 10.90
CA VAL A 180 -11.23 0.03 10.43
C VAL A 180 -11.56 1.38 11.05
N GLN A 181 -11.21 1.58 12.32
CA GLN A 181 -11.47 2.82 13.05
C GLN A 181 -10.70 4.01 12.48
N ALA A 182 -9.48 3.81 11.94
CA ALA A 182 -8.76 4.85 11.21
C ALA A 182 -9.44 5.23 9.90
N VAL A 183 -9.84 4.22 9.11
CA VAL A 183 -10.55 4.41 7.84
C VAL A 183 -11.85 5.18 8.08
N ALA A 184 -12.63 4.74 9.07
CA ALA A 184 -13.87 5.40 9.48
C ALA A 184 -13.63 6.83 9.97
N SER A 185 -12.54 7.07 10.72
CA SER A 185 -12.20 8.40 11.22
C SER A 185 -12.01 9.40 10.08
N MET A 186 -11.28 9.00 9.05
CA MET A 186 -11.05 9.83 7.86
C MET A 186 -12.32 9.99 7.00
N ALA A 187 -13.06 8.90 6.79
CA ALA A 187 -14.29 8.93 5.98
C ALA A 187 -15.39 9.79 6.60
N PHE A 188 -15.60 9.63 7.91
CA PHE A 188 -16.72 10.24 8.62
C PHE A 188 -16.39 11.59 9.25
N GLY A 189 -15.14 12.06 9.14
CA GLY A 189 -14.68 13.33 9.71
C GLY A 189 -14.74 13.31 11.24
N LEU A 190 -14.14 12.30 11.86
CA LEU A 190 -14.00 12.20 13.31
C LEU A 190 -12.88 13.11 13.81
N PHE A 191 -12.86 13.42 15.10
CA PHE A 191 -11.84 14.25 15.74
C PHE A 191 -11.73 15.66 15.11
N GLY A 192 -12.82 16.18 14.56
CA GLY A 192 -12.87 17.49 13.91
C GLY A 192 -12.27 17.53 12.49
N LEU A 193 -11.92 16.39 11.90
CA LEU A 193 -11.41 16.32 10.54
C LEU A 193 -12.47 16.68 9.49
N PRO A 194 -12.06 17.29 8.36
CA PRO A 194 -12.92 17.28 7.18
C PRO A 194 -13.11 15.84 6.69
N ARG A 195 -14.31 15.53 6.21
CA ARG A 195 -14.58 14.22 5.60
C ARG A 195 -13.70 14.04 4.37
N ALA A 196 -12.97 12.93 4.32
CA ALA A 196 -12.18 12.56 3.16
C ALA A 196 -13.08 12.39 1.93
N SER A 197 -12.65 12.92 0.79
CA SER A 197 -13.27 12.67 -0.52
C SER A 197 -12.72 11.41 -1.17
N ILE A 198 -11.50 11.03 -0.81
CA ILE A 198 -10.85 9.79 -1.24
C ILE A 198 -10.05 9.18 -0.08
N LEU A 199 -10.08 7.86 0.01
CA LEU A 199 -9.26 7.07 0.91
C LEU A 199 -8.22 6.29 0.12
N VAL A 200 -6.94 6.52 0.43
CA VAL A 200 -5.81 5.92 -0.28
C VAL A 200 -4.90 5.19 0.70
N GLY A 201 -4.10 4.28 0.16
CA GLY A 201 -3.09 3.54 0.90
C GLY A 201 -3.49 2.07 1.14
N PRO A 202 -2.51 1.16 1.11
CA PRO A 202 -2.74 -0.25 1.33
C PRO A 202 -3.05 -0.52 2.80
N GLY A 203 -3.56 -1.70 3.11
CA GLY A 203 -3.77 -2.14 4.48
C GLY A 203 -4.08 -3.62 4.52
N ASN A 204 -4.25 -4.16 5.72
CA ASN A 204 -4.68 -5.55 5.87
C ASN A 204 -6.11 -5.74 5.35
N GLN A 205 -6.57 -6.99 5.35
CA GLN A 205 -7.92 -7.35 4.89
C GLN A 205 -9.06 -6.54 5.51
N PHE A 206 -8.94 -6.11 6.78
CA PHE A 206 -9.97 -5.30 7.45
C PHE A 206 -10.01 -3.87 6.90
N VAL A 207 -8.84 -3.27 6.64
CA VAL A 207 -8.73 -1.93 6.01
C VAL A 207 -9.23 -1.98 4.58
N ALA A 208 -8.85 -3.02 3.82
CA ALA A 208 -9.29 -3.22 2.45
C ALA A 208 -10.82 -3.40 2.38
N GLU A 209 -11.39 -4.22 3.27
CA GLU A 209 -12.85 -4.42 3.34
C GLU A 209 -13.58 -3.16 3.82
N ALA A 210 -13.01 -2.38 4.74
CA ALA A 210 -13.60 -1.12 5.18
C ALA A 210 -13.67 -0.11 4.02
N LYS A 211 -12.59 0.02 3.24
CA LYS A 211 -12.56 0.82 2.02
C LYS A 211 -13.59 0.31 1.01
N ARG A 212 -13.72 -1.01 0.85
CA ARG A 212 -14.69 -1.62 -0.06
C ARG A 212 -16.13 -1.29 0.32
N ILE A 213 -16.50 -1.42 1.60
CA ILE A 213 -17.84 -1.11 2.10
C ILE A 213 -18.16 0.38 1.96
N LEU A 214 -17.18 1.25 2.17
CA LEU A 214 -17.35 2.70 2.09
C LEU A 214 -17.32 3.25 0.66
N PHE A 215 -16.93 2.42 -0.33
CA PHE A 215 -16.89 2.84 -1.72
C PHE A 215 -18.29 3.25 -2.21
N GLY A 216 -18.38 4.46 -2.76
CA GLY A 216 -19.64 5.09 -3.17
C GLY A 216 -20.09 6.21 -2.21
N GLU A 217 -19.77 6.10 -0.92
CA GLU A 217 -19.84 7.24 0.02
C GLU A 217 -18.57 8.10 -0.07
N VAL A 218 -17.42 7.43 -0.22
CA VAL A 218 -16.11 8.05 -0.41
C VAL A 218 -15.37 7.36 -1.56
N GLY A 219 -14.53 8.09 -2.29
CA GLY A 219 -13.65 7.48 -3.28
C GLY A 219 -12.63 6.56 -2.61
N ILE A 220 -12.17 5.53 -3.32
CA ILE A 220 -11.01 4.72 -2.91
C ILE A 220 -10.06 4.63 -4.11
N ASP A 221 -8.77 4.37 -3.84
CA ASP A 221 -7.76 4.10 -4.87
C ASP A 221 -8.03 2.79 -5.62
N MET A 222 -8.15 1.67 -4.90
CA MET A 222 -8.35 0.33 -5.44
C MET A 222 -8.82 -0.64 -4.35
N PHE A 223 -9.35 -1.78 -4.76
CA PHE A 223 -9.53 -2.93 -3.88
C PHE A 223 -8.19 -3.65 -3.73
N ALA A 224 -7.45 -3.33 -2.68
CA ALA A 224 -6.14 -3.95 -2.45
C ALA A 224 -6.28 -5.46 -2.21
N GLY A 225 -5.52 -6.24 -2.99
CA GLY A 225 -5.21 -7.64 -2.70
C GLY A 225 -3.87 -7.77 -1.95
N PRO A 226 -3.40 -9.00 -1.71
CA PRO A 226 -2.01 -9.25 -1.35
C PRO A 226 -1.08 -8.61 -2.37
N THR A 227 0.08 -8.12 -1.94
CA THR A 227 1.09 -7.60 -2.86
C THR A 227 1.72 -8.74 -3.66
N ASP A 228 2.04 -8.50 -4.92
CA ASP A 228 2.57 -9.51 -5.84
C ASP A 228 3.70 -8.94 -6.73
N SER A 229 4.40 -9.85 -7.42
CA SER A 229 5.42 -9.49 -8.42
C SER A 229 5.56 -10.59 -9.47
N LEU A 230 5.73 -10.18 -10.73
CA LEU A 230 6.03 -11.06 -11.85
C LEU A 230 7.33 -10.61 -12.52
N ILE A 231 8.26 -11.55 -12.67
CA ILE A 231 9.54 -11.34 -13.33
C ILE A 231 9.53 -12.03 -14.68
N LEU A 232 9.76 -11.27 -15.74
CA LEU A 232 10.09 -11.77 -17.08
C LEU A 232 11.61 -11.78 -17.22
N ALA A 233 12.21 -12.96 -17.32
CA ALA A 233 13.66 -13.10 -17.39
C ALA A 233 14.08 -13.97 -18.59
N ASP A 234 15.00 -13.48 -19.42
CA ASP A 234 15.61 -14.26 -20.50
C ASP A 234 16.91 -14.94 -20.05
N ALA A 235 17.51 -15.75 -20.92
CA ALA A 235 18.75 -16.49 -20.64
C ALA A 235 19.95 -15.65 -20.17
N ASN A 236 19.95 -14.31 -20.34
CA ASN A 236 21.03 -13.44 -19.89
C ASN A 236 20.81 -12.87 -18.49
N ALA A 237 19.64 -13.10 -17.88
CA ALA A 237 19.35 -12.64 -16.54
C ALA A 237 20.25 -13.35 -15.51
N ASP A 238 20.66 -12.61 -14.48
CA ASP A 238 21.41 -13.18 -13.37
C ASP A 238 20.45 -13.97 -12.47
N PRO A 239 20.66 -15.29 -12.28
CA PRO A 239 19.78 -16.10 -11.42
C PRO A 239 19.75 -15.62 -9.97
N ASP A 240 20.82 -15.04 -9.45
CA ASP A 240 20.88 -14.58 -8.06
C ASP A 240 20.01 -13.32 -7.87
N ILE A 241 19.99 -12.42 -8.86
CA ILE A 241 19.13 -11.22 -8.85
C ILE A 241 17.66 -11.62 -8.98
N VAL A 242 17.34 -12.50 -9.94
CA VAL A 242 15.96 -12.98 -10.12
C VAL A 242 15.44 -13.66 -8.86
N ALA A 243 16.26 -14.51 -8.23
CA ALA A 243 15.89 -15.16 -6.97
C ALA A 243 15.70 -14.15 -5.84
N ALA A 244 16.59 -13.15 -5.71
CA ALA A 244 16.48 -12.10 -4.70
C ALA A 244 15.21 -11.25 -4.88
N ASP A 245 14.85 -10.90 -6.11
CA ASP A 245 13.63 -10.13 -6.41
C ASP A 245 12.36 -10.93 -6.07
N LEU A 246 12.33 -12.24 -6.36
CA LEU A 246 11.22 -13.12 -5.95
C LEU A 246 11.11 -13.19 -4.43
N VAL A 247 12.22 -13.42 -3.73
CA VAL A 247 12.24 -13.54 -2.26
C VAL A 247 11.88 -12.22 -1.60
N GLY A 248 12.35 -11.09 -2.14
CA GLY A 248 12.04 -9.75 -1.68
C GLY A 248 10.54 -9.43 -1.73
N GLN A 249 9.81 -9.93 -2.72
CA GLN A 249 8.36 -9.84 -2.73
C GLN A 249 7.69 -10.87 -1.80
N ALA A 250 8.19 -12.11 -1.78
CA ALA A 250 7.60 -13.19 -0.98
C ALA A 250 7.64 -12.89 0.54
N GLU A 251 8.63 -12.15 1.03
CA GLU A 251 8.75 -11.82 2.45
C GLU A 251 7.67 -10.86 2.99
N HIS A 252 6.99 -10.13 2.10
CA HIS A 252 5.96 -9.15 2.49
C HIS A 252 4.78 -9.78 3.23
N GLY A 253 4.43 -11.03 2.92
CA GLY A 253 3.33 -11.73 3.57
C GLY A 253 3.18 -13.17 3.08
N TYR A 254 2.70 -14.04 3.96
CA TYR A 254 2.52 -15.48 3.70
C TYR A 254 1.64 -15.83 2.50
N ASN A 255 0.86 -14.88 2.00
CA ASN A 255 -0.05 -15.02 0.86
C ASN A 255 0.35 -14.14 -0.34
N SER A 256 1.61 -13.72 -0.43
CA SER A 256 2.13 -12.88 -1.53
C SER A 256 2.49 -13.74 -2.75
N PRO A 257 1.77 -13.61 -3.87
CA PRO A 257 2.13 -14.33 -5.09
C PRO A 257 3.43 -13.80 -5.70
N VAL A 258 4.24 -14.71 -6.24
CA VAL A 258 5.46 -14.39 -7.00
C VAL A 258 5.58 -15.29 -8.21
N TRP A 259 5.84 -14.71 -9.37
CA TRP A 259 5.95 -15.45 -10.63
C TRP A 259 7.30 -15.20 -11.29
N LEU A 260 7.95 -16.28 -11.72
CA LEU A 260 9.01 -16.22 -12.72
C LEU A 260 8.48 -16.76 -14.04
N VAL A 261 8.54 -15.95 -15.08
CA VAL A 261 8.26 -16.36 -16.45
C VAL A 261 9.55 -16.23 -17.25
N THR A 262 9.98 -17.30 -17.91
CA THR A 262 11.24 -17.33 -18.65
C THR A 262 11.18 -18.20 -19.90
N ASP A 263 12.00 -17.90 -20.90
CA ASP A 263 12.25 -18.74 -22.07
C ASP A 263 13.46 -19.68 -21.88
N ASP A 264 14.14 -19.62 -20.73
CA ASP A 264 15.33 -20.41 -20.43
C ASP A 264 15.13 -21.37 -19.24
N ARG A 265 15.17 -22.67 -19.54
CA ARG A 265 15.01 -23.72 -18.52
C ARG A 265 16.17 -23.73 -17.52
N ALA A 266 17.40 -23.44 -17.96
CA ALA A 266 18.55 -23.52 -17.07
C ALA A 266 18.49 -22.43 -15.99
N LEU A 267 18.07 -21.22 -16.36
CA LEU A 267 17.77 -20.11 -15.47
C LEU A 267 16.67 -20.50 -14.48
N ALA A 268 15.53 -21.01 -14.96
CA ALA A 268 14.44 -21.43 -14.09
C ALA A 268 14.88 -22.43 -13.01
N ILE A 269 15.63 -23.45 -13.41
CA ILE A 269 16.15 -24.47 -12.49
C ILE A 269 17.12 -23.85 -11.47
N ARG A 270 18.02 -22.95 -11.92
CA ARG A 270 18.96 -22.26 -11.05
C ARG A 270 18.23 -21.39 -10.02
N VAL A 271 17.26 -20.59 -10.44
CA VAL A 271 16.47 -19.73 -9.55
C VAL A 271 15.73 -20.58 -8.50
N MET A 272 15.05 -21.66 -8.92
CA MET A 272 14.36 -22.55 -7.97
C MET A 272 15.28 -23.19 -6.94
N ALA A 273 16.57 -23.39 -7.28
CA ALA A 273 17.56 -23.92 -6.36
C ALA A 273 18.09 -22.87 -5.37
N ILE A 274 18.16 -21.60 -5.76
CA ILE A 274 18.69 -20.49 -4.93
C ILE A 274 17.64 -19.98 -3.93
N VAL A 275 16.38 -19.88 -4.36
CA VAL A 275 15.29 -19.27 -3.56
C VAL A 275 15.20 -19.84 -2.13
N PRO A 276 15.24 -21.16 -1.88
CA PRO A 276 15.17 -21.71 -0.52
C PRO A 276 16.28 -21.22 0.42
N ASP A 277 17.51 -21.08 -0.10
CA ASP A 277 18.66 -20.64 0.69
C ASP A 277 18.53 -19.14 1.04
N LEU A 278 18.11 -18.31 0.08
CA LEU A 278 17.83 -16.89 0.33
C LEU A 278 16.71 -16.70 1.36
N ILE A 279 15.65 -17.51 1.30
CA ILE A 279 14.57 -17.49 2.30
C ILE A 279 15.12 -17.86 3.68
N ALA A 280 15.99 -18.87 3.77
CA ALA A 280 16.59 -19.31 5.03
C ALA A 280 17.50 -18.24 5.67
N ASP A 281 18.04 -17.31 4.89
CA ASP A 281 18.86 -16.19 5.38
C ASP A 281 18.02 -15.01 5.93
N LEU A 282 16.70 -14.99 5.67
CA LEU A 282 15.82 -13.93 6.17
C LEU A 282 15.61 -13.97 7.69
N PRO A 283 15.27 -12.84 8.33
CA PRO A 283 14.77 -12.81 9.71
C PRO A 283 13.55 -13.72 9.91
N GLU A 284 13.36 -14.25 11.13
CA GLU A 284 12.36 -15.30 11.42
C GLU A 284 10.94 -15.00 10.88
N ILE A 285 10.45 -13.77 11.05
CA ILE A 285 9.12 -13.38 10.58
C ILE A 285 9.05 -13.35 9.05
N ASN A 286 10.02 -12.69 8.42
CA ASN A 286 10.15 -12.57 6.97
C ASN A 286 10.31 -13.94 6.31
N ARG A 287 11.13 -14.81 6.91
CA ARG A 287 11.33 -16.20 6.51
C ARG A 287 10.02 -16.98 6.51
N GLY A 288 9.28 -16.96 7.62
CA GLY A 288 8.01 -17.68 7.71
C GLY A 288 6.98 -17.22 6.66
N ASN A 289 6.95 -15.92 6.36
CA ASN A 289 6.14 -15.38 5.27
C ASN A 289 6.63 -15.88 3.91
N ALA A 290 7.92 -15.73 3.61
CA ALA A 290 8.48 -16.08 2.31
C ALA A 290 8.41 -17.60 2.03
N GLU A 291 8.61 -18.45 3.04
CA GLU A 291 8.44 -19.91 2.93
C GLU A 291 7.01 -20.27 2.51
N ALA A 292 6.00 -19.68 3.16
CA ALA A 292 4.59 -19.94 2.85
C ALA A 292 4.20 -19.37 1.48
N ALA A 293 4.59 -18.13 1.19
CA ALA A 293 4.34 -17.45 -0.07
C ALA A 293 4.94 -18.23 -1.25
N TRP A 294 6.22 -18.60 -1.15
CA TRP A 294 6.90 -19.39 -2.17
C TRP A 294 6.26 -20.77 -2.33
N ARG A 295 5.96 -21.48 -1.24
CA ARG A 295 5.35 -22.82 -1.30
C ARG A 295 3.99 -22.78 -2.00
N ASP A 296 3.09 -21.92 -1.54
CA ASP A 296 1.66 -21.98 -1.86
C ASP A 296 1.26 -21.15 -3.08
N TYR A 297 1.96 -20.03 -3.32
CA TYR A 297 1.61 -19.02 -4.33
C TYR A 297 2.71 -18.79 -5.38
N GLY A 298 3.94 -19.25 -5.14
CA GLY A 298 5.04 -19.08 -6.08
C GLY A 298 4.88 -19.97 -7.32
N GLU A 299 5.10 -19.41 -8.51
CA GLU A 299 5.09 -20.15 -9.79
C GLU A 299 6.32 -19.87 -10.64
N VAL A 300 6.72 -20.88 -11.41
CA VAL A 300 7.80 -20.78 -12.41
C VAL A 300 7.29 -21.35 -13.72
N ILE A 301 7.18 -20.49 -14.72
CA ILE A 301 6.56 -20.76 -16.02
C ILE A 301 7.65 -20.68 -17.09
N LEU A 302 7.83 -21.78 -17.82
CA LEU A 302 8.69 -21.85 -18.99
C LEU A 302 7.86 -21.65 -20.27
N CYS A 303 8.29 -20.69 -21.07
CA CYS A 303 7.72 -20.31 -22.36
C CYS A 303 8.70 -20.62 -23.49
N GLN A 304 8.21 -20.62 -24.73
CA GLN A 304 9.06 -20.86 -25.91
C GLN A 304 9.84 -19.61 -26.33
N ASP A 305 9.24 -18.43 -26.16
CA ASP A 305 9.79 -17.16 -26.60
C ASP A 305 9.21 -15.98 -25.79
N ARG A 306 9.73 -14.79 -26.07
CA ARG A 306 9.35 -13.54 -25.39
C ARG A 306 7.88 -13.15 -25.59
N GLU A 307 7.25 -13.52 -26.70
CA GLU A 307 5.83 -13.23 -26.94
C GLU A 307 4.95 -14.11 -26.05
N GLU A 308 5.29 -15.39 -25.93
CA GLU A 308 4.59 -16.29 -25.00
C GLU A 308 4.86 -15.91 -23.53
N MET A 309 6.05 -15.39 -23.21
CA MET A 309 6.33 -14.81 -21.89
C MET A 309 5.43 -13.60 -21.59
N ALA A 310 5.32 -12.65 -22.51
CA ALA A 310 4.45 -11.47 -22.35
C ALA A 310 2.97 -11.87 -22.24
N ALA A 311 2.49 -12.77 -23.10
CA ALA A 311 1.13 -13.29 -23.02
C ALA A 311 0.86 -14.05 -21.71
N SER A 312 1.89 -14.66 -21.10
CA SER A 312 1.76 -15.27 -19.77
C SER A 312 1.67 -14.23 -18.66
N ALA A 313 2.40 -13.13 -18.77
CA ALA A 313 2.27 -12.03 -17.82
C ALA A 313 0.86 -11.42 -17.82
N ASP A 314 0.24 -11.26 -19.01
CA ASP A 314 -1.13 -10.77 -19.15
C ASP A 314 -2.18 -11.72 -18.52
N GLU A 315 -1.91 -13.03 -18.50
CA GLU A 315 -2.81 -14.03 -17.91
C GLU A 315 -2.68 -14.15 -16.39
N CYS A 316 -1.53 -13.76 -15.82
CA CYS A 316 -1.28 -13.79 -14.38
C CYS A 316 -1.91 -12.59 -13.63
N ALA A 317 -2.26 -11.52 -14.34
CA ALA A 317 -2.76 -10.24 -13.80
C ALA A 317 -4.30 -10.18 -13.66
#